data_AF-A0A845S0A3-F1
#
_entry.id   AF-A0A845S0A3-F1
#
_cell.length_a   1.000
_cell.length_b   1.000
_cell.length_c   1.000
_cell.angle_alpha   90.00
_cell.angle_beta   90.00
_cell.angle_gamma   90.00
#
_symmetry.space_group_name_H-M   'P 1'
#
loop_
_entity.id
_entity.type
_entity.pdbx_description
1 polymer ?
#
loop_
_entity_poly.entity_id
_entity_poly.type
_entity_poly.pdbx_seq_one_letter_code
_entity_poly.pdbx_strand_id
1 'polypeptide(L)' 'MAKYRLPVDKSQAASVMGVSLGPDTSARQNGSVGGYMVKKTFESLGMR' A
#
# COMPACT_ATOMS: atom_id res chain seq x y z
N MET A 1 0.52 -13.71 -11.03
CA MET A 1 0.35 -12.49 -11.85
C MET A 1 -0.48 -11.50 -11.04
N ALA A 2 -0.05 -10.24 -10.89
CA ALA A 2 -0.87 -9.23 -10.24
C ALA A 2 -2.14 -8.97 -11.07
N LYS A 3 -3.31 -8.91 -10.41
CA LYS A 3 -4.60 -8.70 -11.09
C LYS A 3 -4.70 -7.33 -11.76
N TYR A 4 -4.00 -6.34 -11.22
CA TYR A 4 -4.00 -4.95 -11.68
C TYR A 4 -2.57 -4.43 -11.75
N ARG A 5 -2.30 -3.54 -12.71
CA ARG A 5 -1.03 -2.81 -12.84
C ARG A 5 -1.06 -1.57 -11.95
N LEU A 6 -0.95 -1.78 -10.65
CA LEU A 6 -0.87 -0.69 -9.69
C LEU A 6 0.52 -0.05 -9.74
N PRO A 7 0.64 1.26 -9.46
CA PRO A 7 1.93 1.96 -9.46
C PRO A 7 2.85 1.55 -8.31
N VAL A 8 2.32 0.87 -7.29
CA VAL A 8 3.07 0.35 -6.14
C VAL A 8 2.51 -0.98 -5.71
N ASP A 9 3.40 -1.93 -5.48
CA ASP A 9 3.05 -3.23 -4.92
C ASP A 9 2.94 -3.19 -3.39
N LYS A 10 2.15 -4.10 -2.83
CA LYS A 10 1.90 -4.16 -1.37
C LYS A 10 3.18 -4.36 -0.55
N SER A 11 4.10 -5.20 -1.03
CA SER A 11 5.39 -5.46 -0.36
C SER A 11 6.29 -4.22 -0.39
N GLN A 12 6.33 -3.51 -1.52
CA GLN A 12 7.08 -2.26 -1.65
C GLN A 12 6.49 -1.17 -0.75
N ALA A 13 5.16 -1.01 -0.75
CA ALA A 13 4.47 -0.08 0.12
C ALA A 13 4.74 -0.34 1.60
N ALA A 14 4.65 -1.61 2.03
CA ALA A 14 4.96 -2.02 3.40
C ALA A 14 6.43 -1.71 3.76
N SER A 15 7.37 -1.98 2.86
CA SER A 15 8.80 -1.71 3.05
C SER A 15 9.08 -0.21 3.18
N VAL A 16 8.50 0.62 2.32
CA VAL A 16 8.64 2.10 2.37
C VAL A 16 8.08 2.67 3.67
N MET A 17 7.00 2.07 4.18
CA MET A 17 6.37 2.50 5.43
C MET A 17 7.00 1.90 6.68
N GLY A 18 7.97 0.98 6.55
CA GLY A 18 8.55 0.26 7.68
C GLY A 18 7.54 -0.61 8.45
N VAL A 19 6.46 -1.05 7.78
CA VAL A 19 5.40 -1.86 8.39
C VAL A 19 5.62 -3.32 8.04
N SER A 20 5.68 -4.18 9.07
CA SER A 20 5.58 -5.62 8.88
C SER A 20 4.11 -6.01 8.74
N LEU A 21 3.72 -6.66 7.65
CA LEU A 21 2.35 -7.12 7.41
C LEU A 21 2.15 -8.50 8.03
N GLY A 22 1.03 -8.70 8.72
CA GLY A 22 0.74 -9.99 9.32
C GLY A 22 -0.52 -10.00 10.17
N PRO A 23 -0.97 -11.20 10.58
CA PRO A 23 -2.11 -11.35 11.49
C PRO A 23 -1.84 -10.77 12.88
N ASP A 24 -0.57 -10.78 13.32
CA ASP A 24 -0.14 -10.22 14.61
C ASP A 24 0.11 -8.71 14.57
N THR A 25 0.12 -8.12 13.36
CA THR A 25 0.25 -6.68 13.16
C THR A 25 -1.10 -6.00 13.40
N SER A 26 -1.10 -4.84 14.06
CA SER A 26 -2.33 -4.11 14.32
C SER A 26 -3.12 -3.83 13.03
N ALA A 27 -4.45 -3.89 13.10
CA ALA A 27 -5.32 -3.60 11.96
C ALA A 27 -5.04 -2.21 11.35
N ARG A 28 -4.65 -1.24 12.18
CA ARG A 28 -4.29 0.11 11.74
C ARG A 28 -2.99 0.13 10.92
N GLN A 29 -1.97 -0.61 11.33
CA GLN A 29 -0.72 -0.72 10.56
C GLN A 29 -0.93 -1.48 9.24
N ASN A 30 -1.70 -2.58 9.27
CA ASN A 30 -2.08 -3.27 8.03
C ASN A 30 -2.89 -2.35 7.09
N GLY A 31 -3.83 -1.59 7.65
CA GLY A 31 -4.67 -0.65 6.91
C GLY A 31 -3.91 0.55 6.32
N SER A 32 -2.86 1.04 7.00
CA SER A 32 -2.07 2.19 6.53
C SER A 32 -1.34 1.88 5.22
N VAL A 33 -0.86 0.65 5.03
CA VAL A 33 -0.26 0.19 3.76
C VAL A 33 -1.28 0.24 2.63
N GLY A 34 -2.50 -0.21 2.86
CA GLY A 34 -3.58 -0.14 1.87
C GLY A 34 -3.94 1.31 1.50
N GLY A 35 -4.08 2.19 2.51
CA GLY A 35 -4.35 3.61 2.28
C GLY A 35 -3.23 4.31 1.48
N TYR A 36 -1.97 3.97 1.75
CA TYR A 36 -0.83 4.48 1.00
C TYR A 36 -0.85 4.04 -0.47
N MET A 37 -1.16 2.77 -0.74
CA MET A 37 -1.29 2.26 -2.12
C MET A 37 -2.39 3.00 -2.89
N VAL A 38 -3.54 3.24 -2.24
CA VAL A 38 -4.64 4.02 -2.85
C VAL A 38 -4.16 5.44 -3.14
N LYS A 39 -3.56 6.13 -2.17
CA LYS A 39 -3.04 7.49 -2.35
C LYS A 39 -2.09 7.57 -3.57
N LYS A 40 -1.14 6.64 -3.68
CA LYS A 40 -0.20 6.60 -4.81
C LYS A 40 -0.89 6.31 -6.14
N THR A 41 -1.94 5.51 -6.13
CA THR A 41 -2.77 5.26 -7.32
C THR A 41 -3.43 6.55 -7.79
N PHE A 42 -4.08 7.31 -6.90
CA PHE A 42 -4.69 8.60 -7.25
C PHE A 42 -3.66 9.64 -7.71
N GLU A 43 -2.51 9.72 -7.03
CA GLU A 43 -1.39 10.60 -7.45
C GLU A 43 -0.90 10.26 -8.87
N SER A 44 -0.80 8.97 -9.22
CA SER A 44 -0.38 8.55 -10.57
C SER A 44 -1.37 8.92 -11.68
N LEU A 45 -2.63 9.15 -11.31
CA LEU A 45 -3.70 9.60 -12.21
C LEU A 45 -3.79 11.13 -12.28
N GLY A 46 -2.86 11.86 -11.63
CA GLY A 46 -2.86 13.32 -11.59
C GLY A 46 -3.89 13.93 -10.64
N MET A 47 -4.54 13.11 -9.80
CA MET A 47 -5.48 13.57 -8.78
C MET A 47 -4.70 13.86 -7.49
N ARG A 48 -4.91 15.05 -6.92
CA ARG A 48 -4.31 15.51 -5.66
C ARG A 48 -5.37 15.82 -4.63
#